data_AF-A0A7Y9SM56-F1
#
_entry.id   AF-A0A7Y9SM56-F1
#
_cell.length_a   1.000
_cell.length_b   1.000
_cell.length_c   1.000
_cell.angle_alpha   90.00
_cell.angle_beta   90.00
_cell.angle_gamma   90.00
#
_symmetry.space_group_name_H-M   'P 1'
#
loop_
_entity.id
_entity.type
_entity.pdbx_description
1 polymer ?
#
loop_
_entity_poly.entity_id
_entity_poly.type
_entity_poly.pdbx_seq_one_letter_code
_entity_poly.pdbx_strand_id
1 'polypeptide(L)'
;MALGPKAMGEAIVANLKTKTGKDLAGWQAELTAAGAADAATAKRLLIERCLGQFQAASVAEYTFGDDHYADAERLVDDQFARYPEQRALYDHALDRLAEPRFTPKPCRTYLPVYRDGRIAVSFKATPRGLYAALPPRPHRGAGPRRSQAVARRQPAAEGRRLPHLARPGRSRDGPGGLRWSTRCRPRSPRSS
;
A
#
# COMPACT_ATOMS: atom_id res chain seq x y z
N MET A 1 -9.70 1.88 -8.97
CA MET A 1 -10.16 0.52 -8.58
C MET A 1 -9.19 0.00 -7.52
N ALA A 2 -9.63 -0.57 -6.39
CA ALA A 2 -8.68 -1.15 -5.45
C ALA A 2 -8.16 -2.48 -6.00
N LEU A 3 -6.85 -2.60 -6.13
CA LEU A 3 -6.20 -3.82 -6.59
C LEU A 3 -6.24 -4.87 -5.47
N GLY A 4 -6.42 -6.13 -5.85
CA GLY A 4 -6.19 -7.24 -4.93
C GLY A 4 -4.69 -7.36 -4.60
N PRO A 5 -4.31 -8.06 -3.53
CA PRO A 5 -2.91 -8.18 -3.11
C PRO A 5 -1.96 -8.68 -4.22
N LYS A 6 -2.35 -9.71 -4.98
CA LYS A 6 -1.58 -10.20 -6.15
C LYS A 6 -1.38 -9.13 -7.22
N ALA A 7 -2.48 -8.54 -7.68
CA ALA A 7 -2.46 -7.48 -8.69
C ALA A 7 -1.70 -6.23 -8.22
N MET A 8 -1.64 -5.97 -6.91
CA MET A 8 -0.82 -4.91 -6.34
C MET A 8 0.68 -5.23 -6.45
N GLY A 9 1.10 -6.46 -6.17
CA GLY A 9 2.48 -6.92 -6.37
C GLY A 9 2.90 -6.82 -7.84
N GLU A 10 2.06 -7.29 -8.76
CA GLU A 10 2.29 -7.16 -10.21
C GLU A 10 2.41 -5.69 -10.64
N ALA A 11 1.53 -4.82 -10.16
CA ALA A 11 1.59 -3.39 -10.44
C ALA A 11 2.85 -2.73 -9.85
N ILE A 12 3.34 -3.19 -8.69
CA ILE A 12 4.61 -2.73 -8.12
C ILE A 12 5.76 -3.10 -9.06
N VAL A 13 5.84 -4.36 -9.49
CA VAL A 13 6.88 -4.87 -10.38
C VAL A 13 6.88 -4.13 -11.72
N ALA A 14 5.71 -3.96 -12.35
CA ALA A 14 5.56 -3.23 -13.60
C ALA A 14 6.06 -1.77 -13.52
N ASN A 15 5.99 -1.16 -12.33
CA ASN A 15 6.41 0.22 -12.10
C ASN A 15 7.84 0.37 -11.54
N LEU A 16 8.58 -0.73 -11.33
CA LEU A 16 9.93 -0.69 -10.74
C LEU A 16 10.87 0.20 -11.55
N LYS A 17 10.94 -0.01 -12.87
CA LYS A 17 11.86 0.73 -13.75
C LYS A 17 11.60 2.24 -13.70
N THR A 18 10.34 2.63 -13.84
CA THR A 18 9.94 4.04 -13.80
C THR A 18 10.20 4.69 -12.44
N LYS A 19 10.02 3.97 -11.34
CA LYS A 19 10.15 4.53 -9.98
C LYS A 19 11.56 4.44 -9.38
N THR A 20 12.38 3.52 -9.85
CA THR A 20 13.66 3.15 -9.22
C THR A 20 14.85 3.16 -10.18
N GLY A 21 14.59 3.35 -11.49
CA GLY A 21 15.60 3.28 -12.54
C GLY A 21 16.00 1.86 -12.94
N LYS A 22 15.56 0.83 -12.21
CA LYS A 22 15.85 -0.58 -12.47
C LYS A 22 14.57 -1.39 -12.55
N ASP A 23 14.51 -2.32 -13.50
CA ASP A 23 13.46 -3.33 -13.59
C ASP A 23 13.74 -4.50 -12.64
N LEU A 24 12.84 -5.49 -12.65
CA LEU A 24 12.96 -6.69 -11.81
C LEU A 24 14.29 -7.42 -12.04
N ALA A 25 14.67 -7.63 -13.30
CA ALA A 25 15.91 -8.32 -13.66
C ALA A 25 17.15 -7.56 -13.15
N GLY A 26 17.15 -6.22 -13.26
CA GLY A 26 18.20 -5.38 -12.71
C GLY A 26 18.36 -5.54 -11.20
N TRP A 27 17.25 -5.60 -10.45
CA TRP A 27 17.29 -5.84 -9.00
C TRP A 27 17.69 -7.28 -8.64
N GLN A 28 17.25 -8.26 -9.41
CA GLN A 28 17.65 -9.67 -9.24
C GLN A 28 19.17 -9.84 -9.40
N ALA A 29 19.76 -9.22 -10.42
CA ALA A 29 21.21 -9.24 -10.62
C ALA A 29 21.97 -8.67 -9.41
N GLU A 30 21.46 -7.61 -8.77
CA GLU A 30 22.09 -7.06 -7.57
C GLU A 30 21.95 -7.96 -6.34
N LEU A 31 20.86 -8.72 -6.24
CA LEU A 31 20.67 -9.71 -5.18
C LEU A 31 21.64 -10.88 -5.35
N THR A 32 21.81 -11.36 -6.58
CA THR A 32 22.79 -12.39 -6.92
C THR A 32 24.21 -11.91 -6.62
N ALA A 33 24.58 -10.70 -7.06
CA ALA A 33 25.90 -10.13 -6.79
C ALA A 33 26.16 -9.90 -5.30
N ALA A 34 25.11 -9.68 -4.50
CA ALA A 34 25.20 -9.55 -3.05
C ALA A 34 25.25 -10.91 -2.31
N GLY A 35 25.08 -12.02 -3.01
CA GLY A 35 24.99 -13.34 -2.40
C GLY A 35 23.74 -13.53 -1.54
N ALA A 36 22.60 -12.93 -1.90
CA ALA A 36 21.35 -13.17 -1.20
C ALA A 36 20.93 -14.64 -1.35
N ALA A 37 20.78 -15.35 -0.23
CA ALA A 37 20.46 -16.79 -0.22
C ALA A 37 18.97 -17.09 -0.05
N ASP A 38 18.19 -16.12 0.46
CA ASP A 38 16.79 -16.30 0.83
C ASP A 38 16.00 -14.99 0.71
N ALA A 39 14.68 -15.08 0.71
CA ALA A 39 13.77 -13.93 0.55
C ALA A 39 13.92 -12.88 1.68
N ALA A 40 14.20 -13.29 2.92
CA ALA A 40 14.33 -12.37 4.05
C ALA A 40 15.62 -11.55 3.93
N THR A 41 16.73 -12.22 3.61
CA THR A 41 18.04 -11.62 3.32
C THR A 41 17.95 -10.68 2.11
N ALA A 42 17.30 -11.13 1.03
CA ALA A 42 17.08 -10.30 -0.16
C ALA A 42 16.29 -9.03 0.15
N LYS A 43 15.17 -9.15 0.87
CA LYS A 43 14.36 -8.00 1.28
C LYS A 43 15.16 -6.99 2.10
N ARG A 44 15.95 -7.46 3.07
CA ARG A 44 16.81 -6.60 3.90
C ARG A 44 17.83 -5.83 3.04
N LEU A 45 18.55 -6.51 2.16
CA LEU A 45 19.54 -5.90 1.26
C LEU A 45 18.92 -4.85 0.33
N LEU A 46 17.72 -5.11 -0.18
CA LEU A 46 16.99 -4.15 -1.02
C LEU A 46 16.57 -2.89 -0.25
N ILE A 47 16.14 -3.05 1.01
CA ILE A 47 15.82 -1.91 1.88
C ILE A 47 17.07 -1.09 2.20
N GLU A 48 18.20 -1.74 2.48
CA GLU A 48 19.50 -1.08 2.68
C GLU A 48 19.93 -0.30 1.42
N ARG A 49 19.53 -0.76 0.23
CA ARG A 49 19.67 -0.07 -1.06
C ARG A 49 18.56 0.92 -1.36
N CYS A 50 17.76 1.27 -0.35
CA CYS A 50 16.73 2.29 -0.38
C CYS A 50 15.51 1.96 -1.25
N LEU A 51 15.30 0.67 -1.55
CA LEU A 51 14.05 0.22 -2.15
C LEU A 51 12.95 0.25 -1.08
N GLY A 52 11.77 0.79 -1.40
CA GLY A 52 10.68 0.89 -0.44
C GLY A 52 10.23 -0.48 0.08
N GLN A 53 9.74 -0.57 1.32
CA GLN A 53 9.37 -1.83 1.99
C GLN A 53 8.55 -2.79 1.11
N PHE A 54 7.52 -2.28 0.43
CA PHE A 54 6.66 -3.07 -0.46
C PHE A 54 7.33 -3.47 -1.78
N GLN A 55 8.17 -2.60 -2.34
CA GLN A 55 8.95 -2.90 -3.54
C GLN A 55 10.01 -3.97 -3.24
N ALA A 56 10.71 -3.83 -2.11
CA ALA A 56 11.69 -4.80 -1.63
C ALA A 56 11.05 -6.17 -1.36
N ALA A 57 9.88 -6.19 -0.71
CA ALA A 57 9.12 -7.42 -0.52
C ALA A 57 8.72 -8.07 -1.86
N SER A 58 8.18 -7.28 -2.79
CA SER A 58 7.77 -7.79 -4.10
C SER A 58 8.95 -8.37 -4.88
N VAL A 59 10.07 -7.65 -4.98
CA VAL A 59 11.26 -8.17 -5.68
C VAL A 59 11.80 -9.44 -5.03
N ALA A 60 11.89 -9.47 -3.69
CA ALA A 60 12.36 -10.66 -2.97
C ALA A 60 11.44 -11.87 -3.19
N GLU A 61 10.11 -11.68 -3.16
CA GLU A 61 9.13 -12.71 -3.48
C GLU A 61 9.27 -13.21 -4.91
N TYR A 62 9.43 -12.33 -5.91
CA TYR A 62 9.65 -12.75 -7.30
C TYR A 62 11.01 -13.43 -7.55
N THR A 63 11.95 -13.35 -6.62
CA THR A 63 13.30 -13.92 -6.77
C THR A 63 13.45 -15.25 -6.03
N PHE A 64 12.86 -15.36 -4.84
CA PHE A 64 13.06 -16.48 -3.92
C PHE A 64 11.76 -17.08 -3.38
N GLY A 65 10.61 -16.47 -3.67
CA GLY A 65 9.32 -16.95 -3.21
C GLY A 65 8.68 -17.90 -4.22
N ASP A 66 7.94 -18.87 -3.69
CA ASP A 66 6.87 -19.50 -4.47
C ASP A 66 5.77 -18.46 -4.73
N ASP A 67 5.03 -18.56 -5.83
CA ASP A 67 3.83 -17.73 -6.04
C ASP A 67 2.78 -18.10 -4.98
N HIS A 68 2.86 -17.43 -3.84
CA HIS A 68 1.98 -17.61 -2.68
C HIS A 68 0.51 -17.29 -3.00
N TYR A 69 0.24 -16.68 -4.16
CA TYR A 69 -1.11 -16.38 -4.65
C TYR A 69 -1.45 -17.18 -5.92
N ALA A 70 -0.71 -18.25 -6.23
CA ALA A 70 -1.06 -19.18 -7.31
C ALA A 70 -2.30 -20.02 -6.96
N ASP A 71 -2.44 -20.38 -5.69
CA ASP A 71 -3.52 -21.24 -5.20
C ASP A 71 -4.36 -20.50 -4.16
N ALA A 72 -5.54 -20.05 -4.60
CA ALA A 72 -6.48 -19.34 -3.75
C ALA A 72 -7.13 -20.26 -2.69
N GLU A 73 -7.34 -21.54 -3.01
CA GLU A 73 -7.90 -22.50 -2.06
C GLU A 73 -6.89 -22.81 -0.95
N ARG A 74 -5.62 -23.03 -1.30
CA ARG A 74 -4.55 -23.18 -0.31
C ARG A 74 -4.45 -21.98 0.63
N LEU A 75 -4.62 -20.75 0.12
CA LEU A 75 -4.66 -19.56 0.96
C LEU A 75 -5.84 -19.56 1.95
N VAL A 76 -6.99 -20.11 1.54
CA VAL A 76 -8.14 -20.30 2.44
C VAL A 76 -7.82 -21.39 3.47
N ASP A 77 -7.32 -22.54 3.03
CA ASP A 77 -6.96 -23.66 3.90
C ASP A 77 -5.94 -23.25 4.98
N ASP A 78 -4.88 -22.55 4.58
CA ASP A 78 -3.85 -22.04 5.49
C ASP A 78 -4.44 -21.13 6.58
N GLN A 79 -5.48 -20.35 6.25
CA GLN A 79 -6.16 -19.46 7.20
C GLN A 79 -6.99 -20.23 8.25
N PHE A 80 -7.43 -21.45 7.93
CA PHE A 80 -8.24 -22.30 8.81
C PHE A 80 -7.47 -23.48 9.40
N ALA A 81 -6.20 -23.70 9.03
CA ALA A 81 -5.40 -24.83 9.50
C ALA A 81 -5.38 -24.99 11.04
N ARG A 82 -5.47 -23.88 11.80
CA ARG A 82 -5.53 -23.91 13.27
C ARG A 82 -6.95 -24.03 13.84
N TYR A 83 -7.98 -23.72 13.05
CA TYR A 83 -9.38 -23.65 13.46
C TYR A 83 -10.28 -24.21 12.34
N PRO A 84 -10.15 -25.50 11.98
CA PRO A 84 -10.84 -26.09 10.84
C PRO A 84 -12.36 -26.02 10.96
N GLU A 85 -12.90 -26.04 12.17
CA GLU A 85 -14.34 -25.92 12.45
C GLU A 85 -14.93 -24.57 11.98
N GLN A 86 -14.09 -23.53 11.86
CA GLN A 86 -14.53 -22.21 11.41
C GLN A 86 -14.64 -22.12 9.88
N ARG A 87 -14.11 -23.09 9.13
CA ARG A 87 -14.18 -23.12 7.66
C ARG A 87 -15.63 -23.20 7.16
N ALA A 88 -16.44 -24.05 7.77
CA ALA A 88 -17.85 -24.19 7.42
C ALA A 88 -18.65 -22.87 7.58
N LEU A 89 -18.30 -22.05 8.59
CA LEU A 89 -18.92 -20.73 8.77
C LEU A 89 -18.51 -19.75 7.68
N TYR A 90 -17.25 -19.82 7.22
CA TYR A 90 -16.77 -19.00 6.12
C TYR A 90 -17.42 -19.38 4.80
N ASP A 91 -17.49 -20.67 4.48
CA ASP A 91 -18.13 -21.17 3.26
C ASP A 91 -19.61 -20.79 3.24
N HIS A 92 -20.32 -20.98 4.36
CA HIS A 92 -21.70 -20.54 4.50
C HIS A 92 -21.86 -19.03 4.29
N ALA A 93 -20.93 -18.21 4.80
CA ALA A 93 -20.97 -16.77 4.57
C ALA A 93 -20.72 -16.39 3.10
N LEU A 94 -19.85 -17.13 2.39
CA LEU A 94 -19.62 -16.92 0.96
C LEU A 94 -20.85 -17.28 0.12
N ASP A 95 -21.52 -18.39 0.42
CA ASP A 95 -22.76 -18.80 -0.27
C ASP A 95 -23.84 -17.72 -0.17
N ARG A 96 -23.95 -17.07 1.00
CA ARG A 96 -24.87 -15.95 1.23
C ARG A 96 -24.47 -14.67 0.50
N LEU A 97 -23.21 -14.55 0.10
CA LEU A 97 -22.64 -13.42 -0.65
C LEU A 97 -22.46 -13.71 -2.14
N ALA A 98 -22.87 -14.87 -2.65
CA ALA A 98 -22.59 -15.39 -3.99
C ALA A 98 -23.22 -14.60 -5.17
N GLU A 99 -23.56 -13.32 -4.97
CA GLU A 99 -23.92 -12.42 -6.07
C GLU A 99 -22.66 -12.03 -6.89
N PRO A 100 -22.77 -11.86 -8.23
CA PRO A 100 -21.62 -11.55 -9.10
C PRO A 100 -20.82 -10.30 -8.74
N ARG A 101 -21.40 -9.42 -7.91
CA ARG A 101 -20.76 -8.20 -7.44
C ARG A 101 -19.73 -8.47 -6.35
N PHE A 102 -19.81 -9.60 -5.67
CA PHE A 102 -18.87 -9.99 -4.63
C PHE A 102 -17.80 -10.92 -5.20
N THR A 103 -16.55 -10.64 -4.91
CA THR A 103 -15.41 -11.43 -5.37
C THR A 103 -14.47 -11.69 -4.21
N PRO A 104 -14.38 -12.94 -3.72
CA PRO A 104 -13.34 -13.35 -2.78
C PRO A 104 -11.96 -13.12 -3.41
N LYS A 105 -11.03 -12.55 -2.65
CA LYS A 105 -9.63 -12.41 -3.05
C LYS A 105 -8.72 -12.81 -1.89
N PRO A 106 -8.65 -14.11 -1.55
CA PRO A 106 -7.88 -14.61 -0.41
C PRO A 106 -6.47 -14.03 -0.35
N CYS A 107 -6.00 -13.76 0.86
CA CYS A 107 -4.63 -13.35 1.09
C CYS A 107 -4.07 -14.04 2.33
N ARG A 108 -2.75 -13.95 2.54
CA ARG A 108 -2.02 -14.68 3.58
C ARG A 108 -2.39 -14.35 5.04
N THR A 109 -3.21 -13.33 5.25
CA THR A 109 -3.44 -12.78 6.60
C THR A 109 -4.93 -12.63 6.95
N TYR A 110 -5.78 -12.59 5.93
CA TYR A 110 -7.23 -12.49 6.03
C TYR A 110 -7.86 -12.86 4.68
N LEU A 111 -9.17 -13.06 4.66
CA LEU A 111 -9.93 -13.48 3.49
C LEU A 111 -10.89 -12.35 3.10
N PRO A 112 -10.45 -11.38 2.28
CA PRO A 112 -11.31 -10.27 1.88
C PRO A 112 -12.27 -10.68 0.77
N VAL A 113 -13.49 -10.17 0.87
CA VAL A 113 -14.50 -10.21 -0.19
C VAL A 113 -14.71 -8.79 -0.69
N TYR A 114 -14.46 -8.59 -1.98
CA TYR A 114 -14.57 -7.30 -2.63
C TYR A 114 -15.95 -7.12 -3.23
N ARG A 115 -16.49 -5.91 -3.17
CA ARG A 115 -17.65 -5.46 -3.94
C ARG A 115 -17.31 -4.19 -4.70
N ASP A 116 -17.58 -4.16 -6.01
CA ASP A 116 -17.32 -2.99 -6.86
C ASP A 116 -15.89 -2.43 -6.70
N GLY A 117 -14.92 -3.34 -6.55
CA GLY A 117 -13.50 -3.00 -6.37
C GLY A 117 -13.14 -2.38 -5.02
N ARG A 118 -13.93 -2.58 -3.96
CA ARG A 118 -13.61 -2.23 -2.56
C ARG A 118 -13.85 -3.41 -1.64
N ILE A 119 -13.12 -3.54 -0.54
CA ILE A 119 -13.39 -4.58 0.46
C ILE A 119 -14.78 -4.31 1.08
N ALA A 120 -15.69 -5.27 0.97
CA ALA A 120 -17.02 -5.22 1.56
C ALA A 120 -17.06 -5.91 2.93
N VAL A 121 -16.32 -7.00 3.07
CA VAL A 121 -16.10 -7.71 4.32
C VAL A 121 -14.73 -8.41 4.26
N SER A 122 -14.10 -8.61 5.40
CA SER A 122 -12.86 -9.38 5.51
C SER A 122 -12.97 -10.38 6.66
N PHE A 123 -12.64 -11.64 6.38
CA PHE A 123 -12.72 -12.70 7.38
C PHE A 123 -11.34 -13.06 7.94
N LYS A 124 -11.28 -13.41 9.23
CA LYS A 124 -10.08 -13.93 9.86
C LYS A 124 -10.44 -14.93 10.95
N ALA A 125 -9.89 -16.14 10.85
CA ALA A 125 -10.03 -17.14 11.91
C ALA A 125 -9.20 -16.75 13.13
N THR A 126 -9.75 -16.93 14.32
CA THR A 126 -9.10 -16.57 15.60
C THR A 126 -9.44 -17.59 16.68
N PRO A 127 -8.72 -17.62 17.83
CA PRO A 127 -9.09 -18.47 18.96
C PRO A 127 -10.49 -18.22 19.53
N ARG A 128 -11.11 -17.07 19.21
CA ARG A 128 -12.44 -16.68 19.71
C ARG A 128 -13.55 -16.90 18.68
N GLY A 129 -13.21 -17.44 17.51
CA GLY A 129 -14.13 -17.62 16.40
C GLY A 129 -13.75 -16.84 15.15
N LEU A 130 -14.63 -16.91 14.14
CA LEU A 130 -14.45 -16.27 12.85
C LEU A 130 -14.83 -14.79 12.92
N TYR A 131 -13.83 -13.91 12.84
CA TYR A 131 -14.07 -12.47 12.77
C TYR A 131 -14.47 -12.05 11.36
N ALA A 132 -15.51 -11.23 11.24
CA ALA A 132 -15.92 -10.56 10.01
C ALA A 132 -15.80 -9.04 10.20
N ALA A 133 -14.78 -8.44 9.59
CA ALA A 133 -14.55 -7.00 9.63
C ALA A 133 -15.26 -6.30 8.47
N LEU A 134 -16.11 -5.33 8.78
CA LEU A 134 -16.77 -4.46 7.80
C LEU A 134 -15.98 -3.15 7.66
N PRO A 135 -15.84 -2.60 6.43
CA PRO A 135 -15.24 -1.30 6.26
C PRO A 135 -16.07 -0.23 6.98
N PRO A 136 -15.43 0.81 7.53
CA PRO A 136 -16.17 1.93 8.10
C PRO A 136 -17.07 2.55 7.03
N ARG A 137 -18.33 2.81 7.38
CA ARG A 137 -19.25 3.52 6.48
C ARG A 137 -18.66 4.90 6.17
N PRO A 138 -18.66 5.35 4.91
CA PRO A 138 -18.25 6.71 4.61
C PRO A 138 -19.12 7.66 5.42
N HIS A 139 -18.49 8.57 6.18
CA HIS A 139 -19.22 9.62 6.88
C HIS A 139 -20.08 10.38 5.86
N ARG A 140 -21.41 10.31 6.02
CA ARG A 140 -22.35 11.18 5.29
C ARG A 140 -22.10 12.62 5.73
N GLY A 141 -21.14 13.32 5.11
CA GLY A 141 -20.79 14.67 5.56
C GLY A 141 -19.67 15.42 4.84
N ALA A 142 -19.07 14.87 3.78
CA ALA A 142 -18.09 15.61 2.97
C ALA A 142 -18.61 15.78 1.53
N GLY A 143 -19.64 16.62 1.39
CA GLY A 143 -19.94 17.22 0.08
C GLY A 143 -18.74 18.05 -0.38
N PRO A 144 -18.50 18.20 -1.69
CA PRO A 144 -17.41 19.01 -2.19
C PRO A 144 -17.61 20.45 -1.70
N ARG A 145 -16.69 20.96 -0.88
CA ARG A 145 -16.57 22.40 -0.64
C ARG A 145 -16.25 23.03 -2.00
N ARG A 146 -17.28 23.54 -2.68
CA ARG A 146 -17.12 24.47 -3.80
C ARG A 146 -16.33 25.65 -3.25
N SER A 147 -15.06 25.73 -3.60
CA SER A 147 -14.22 26.91 -3.41
C SER A 147 -14.83 28.02 -4.28
N GLN A 148 -15.75 28.80 -3.72
CA GLN A 148 -16.11 30.08 -4.34
C GLN A 148 -14.90 30.99 -4.22
N ALA A 149 -14.17 31.13 -5.32
CA ALA A 149 -13.27 32.24 -5.53
C ALA A 149 -14.11 33.52 -5.58
N VAL A 150 -14.21 34.21 -4.45
CA VAL A 150 -14.73 35.58 -4.41
C VAL A 150 -13.64 36.46 -5.03
N ALA A 151 -13.85 36.82 -6.29
CA ALA A 151 -13.08 37.85 -6.98
C ALA A 151 -13.19 39.16 -6.19
N ARG A 152 -12.09 39.58 -5.55
CA ARG A 152 -11.95 40.92 -5.00
C ARG A 152 -11.89 41.92 -6.16
N ARG A 153 -12.93 42.74 -6.31
CA ARG A 153 -12.80 44.04 -6.98
C ARG A 153 -12.06 44.99 -6.03
N GLN A 154 -10.93 45.54 -6.49
CA GLN A 154 -10.31 46.73 -5.90
C GLN A 154 -11.22 47.96 -6.13
N PRO A 155 -11.06 48.99 -5.30
CA PRO A 155 -10.50 50.22 -5.86
C PRO A 155 -9.33 50.80 -5.06
N ALA A 156 -8.61 51.69 -5.74
CA ALA A 156 -7.34 52.30 -5.40
C ALA A 156 -7.45 53.57 -4.54
N ALA A 157 -6.26 54.10 -4.20
CA ALA A 157 -5.90 55.37 -3.56
C ALA A 157 -5.95 55.37 -2.02
N GLU A 158 -4.99 55.92 -1.24
CA GLU A 158 -3.70 56.59 -1.47
C GLU A 158 -3.09 56.88 -0.08
N GLY A 159 -1.75 56.87 0.05
CA GLY A 159 -1.06 57.81 0.96
C GLY A 159 -0.54 57.37 2.36
N ARG A 160 0.81 57.33 2.45
CA ARG A 160 1.69 57.76 3.58
C ARG A 160 2.30 56.73 4.58
N ARG A 161 3.61 56.54 4.38
CA ARG A 161 4.80 56.61 5.29
C ARG A 161 5.04 55.55 6.40
N LEU A 162 6.28 55.03 6.37
CA LEU A 162 7.08 54.12 7.25
C LEU A 162 7.35 54.72 8.67
N PRO A 163 7.99 54.05 9.68
CA PRO A 163 8.91 52.88 9.63
C PRO A 163 8.92 51.86 10.83
N HIS A 164 9.76 50.81 10.67
CA HIS A 164 10.51 49.98 11.66
C HIS A 164 9.81 49.26 12.85
N LEU A 165 9.89 47.92 12.89
CA LEU A 165 10.64 47.10 13.89
C LEU A 165 10.37 45.56 13.80
N ALA A 166 11.46 44.81 13.92
CA ALA A 166 11.71 43.44 14.42
C ALA A 166 10.67 42.26 14.37
N ARG A 167 11.17 41.13 13.81
CA ARG A 167 10.98 39.65 14.01
C ARG A 167 10.33 39.12 15.31
N PRO A 168 10.10 37.78 15.48
CA PRO A 168 9.66 36.69 14.59
C PRO A 168 8.53 35.83 15.24
N GLY A 169 7.79 34.99 14.48
CA GLY A 169 6.71 34.17 15.06
C GLY A 169 6.35 32.90 14.27
N ARG A 170 6.35 31.77 14.97
CA ARG A 170 6.20 30.37 14.54
C ARG A 170 4.91 30.01 13.77
N SER A 171 5.03 28.86 13.10
CA SER A 171 4.03 27.79 12.90
C SER A 171 3.09 27.91 11.70
N ARG A 172 3.09 26.90 10.81
CA ARG A 172 2.22 25.73 10.94
C ARG A 172 2.45 24.74 9.81
N ASP A 173 2.65 23.50 10.22
CA ASP A 173 2.53 22.31 9.41
C ASP A 173 1.20 22.29 8.63
N GLY A 174 1.32 22.08 7.31
CA GLY A 174 0.22 21.68 6.46
C GLY A 174 0.00 20.16 6.54
N PRO A 175 -1.23 19.66 6.35
CA PRO A 175 -1.54 18.25 6.54
C PRO A 175 -1.11 17.41 5.33
N GLY A 176 -0.37 16.32 5.61
CA GLY A 176 -0.64 15.02 5.00
C GLY A 176 -0.31 14.81 3.52
N GLY A 177 0.82 15.32 3.03
CA GLY A 177 1.46 14.75 1.84
C GLY A 177 2.41 13.64 2.25
N LEU A 178 2.24 12.42 1.71
CA LEU A 178 3.23 11.34 1.83
C LEU A 178 4.61 11.88 1.42
N ARG A 179 5.43 12.24 2.41
CA ARG A 179 6.81 12.69 2.20
C ARG A 179 7.62 11.47 1.82
N TRP A 180 7.90 11.36 0.53
CA TRP A 180 8.92 10.46 0.00
C TRP A 180 10.28 10.91 0.54
N SER A 181 10.95 10.04 1.29
CA SER A 181 12.29 10.30 1.81
C SER A 181 13.25 10.47 0.65
N THR A 182 13.74 11.69 0.43
CA THR A 182 14.81 12.02 -0.52
C THR A 182 16.21 11.74 0.02
N ARG A 183 16.34 10.96 1.11
CA ARG A 183 17.65 10.62 1.68
C ARG A 183 18.13 9.27 1.22
N CYS A 184 18.54 9.16 -0.04
CA CYS A 184 19.60 8.25 -0.47
C CYS A 184 20.14 8.75 -1.79
N ARG A 185 21.31 9.41 -1.78
CA ARG A 185 22.10 9.56 -3.01
C ARG A 185 22.76 8.20 -3.28
N PRO A 186 22.79 7.71 -4.53
CA PRO A 186 23.59 6.54 -4.85
C PRO A 186 25.06 6.84 -4.53
N ARG A 187 25.70 5.93 -3.78
CA ARG A 187 27.17 5.92 -3.66
C ARG A 187 27.72 5.53 -5.04
N SER A 188 28.39 6.45 -5.71
CA SER A 188 29.16 6.15 -6.92
C SER A 188 30.18 5.05 -6.60
N PRO A 189 30.42 4.09 -7.51
CA PRO A 189 31.46 3.09 -7.31
C PRO A 189 32.83 3.80 -7.26
N ARG A 190 33.64 3.46 -6.26
CA ARG A 190 35.08 3.78 -6.28
C ARG A 190 35.72 2.87 -7.32
N SER A 191 36.16 3.45 -8.42
CA SER A 191 37.12 2.83 -9.33
C SER A 191 38.44 2.62 -8.58
N SER A 192 38.90 1.38 -8.53
CA SER A 192 40.27 0.99 -8.18
C SER A 192 41.21 1.23 -9.35
#